data_AF-G1V5J6-F1
#
_entry.id   AF-G1V5J6-F1
#
_cell.length_a   1.000
_cell.length_b   1.000
_cell.length_c   1.000
_cell.angle_alpha   90.00
_cell.angle_beta   90.00
_cell.angle_gamma   90.00
#
_symmetry.space_group_name_H-M   'P 1'
#
loop_
_entity.id
_entity.type
_entity.pdbx_description
1 polymer ?
#
loop_
_entity_poly.entity_id
_entity_poly.type
_entity_poly.pdbx_seq_one_letter_code
_entity_poly.pdbx_strand_id
1 'polypeptide(L)' 'MHIHEYQAKRLLSAYGVPTPEGRLAATPGEAEQAARDLPGPVWVVKAQIHAGGRGKVGGV' A
#
# COMPACT_ATOMS: atom_id res chain seq x y z
N MET A 1 18.46 -7.43 -4.59
CA MET A 1 17.46 -6.49 -5.13
C MET A 1 16.23 -6.56 -4.24
N HIS A 2 15.73 -5.44 -3.74
CA HIS A 2 14.49 -5.38 -2.96
C HIS A 2 13.34 -4.86 -3.82
N ILE A 3 12.10 -5.16 -3.42
CA ILE A 3 10.85 -4.64 -4.03
C ILE A 3 10.01 -3.94 -2.96
N HIS A 4 9.16 -3.00 -3.39
CA HIS A 4 8.25 -2.28 -2.51
C HIS A 4 7.09 -3.18 -2.03
N GLU A 5 6.40 -2.76 -0.96
CA GLU A 5 5.24 -3.47 -0.41
C GLU A 5 4.16 -3.69 -1.47
N TYR A 6 3.83 -2.67 -2.29
CA TYR A 6 2.79 -2.81 -3.32
C TYR A 6 3.18 -3.82 -4.41
N GLN A 7 4.47 -3.92 -4.76
CA GLN A 7 4.96 -4.88 -5.76
C GLN A 7 4.90 -6.30 -5.21
N ALA A 8 5.34 -6.49 -3.97
CA ALA A 8 5.25 -7.77 -3.28
C ALA A 8 3.80 -8.25 -3.17
N LYS A 9 2.87 -7.36 -2.79
CA LYS A 9 1.43 -7.67 -2.75
C LYS A 9 0.92 -8.11 -4.10
N ARG A 10 1.16 -7.33 -5.17
CA ARG A 10 0.74 -7.70 -6.54
C ARG A 10 1.26 -9.06 -6.97
N LEU A 11 2.52 -9.37 -6.67
CA LEU A 11 3.11 -10.67 -6.96
C LEU A 11 2.39 -11.78 -6.19
N LEU A 12 2.24 -11.63 -4.87
CA LEU A 12 1.58 -12.62 -4.01
C LEU A 12 0.13 -12.87 -4.44
N SER A 13 -0.65 -11.81 -4.73
CA SER A 13 -2.03 -11.95 -5.20
C SER A 13 -2.11 -12.69 -6.54
N ALA A 14 -1.15 -12.47 -7.45
CA ALA A 14 -1.10 -13.16 -8.75
C ALA A 14 -0.93 -14.69 -8.60
N TYR A 15 -0.42 -15.15 -7.44
CA TYR A 15 -0.30 -16.58 -7.09
C TYR A 15 -1.36 -17.04 -6.09
N GLY A 16 -2.44 -16.27 -5.89
CA GLY A 16 -3.58 -16.66 -5.06
C GLY A 16 -3.38 -16.48 -3.54
N VAL A 17 -2.30 -15.83 -3.10
CA VAL A 17 -2.10 -15.50 -1.69
C VAL A 17 -3.00 -14.31 -1.33
N PRO A 18 -3.88 -14.41 -0.31
CA PRO A 18 -4.72 -13.30 0.11
C PRO A 18 -3.91 -12.10 0.58
N THR A 19 -4.20 -10.93 0.05
CA THR A 19 -3.55 -9.67 0.44
C THR A 19 -4.61 -8.56 0.53
N PRO A 20 -4.46 -7.58 1.45
CA PRO A 20 -5.35 -6.42 1.45
C PRO A 20 -5.27 -5.65 0.13
N GLU A 21 -6.43 -5.24 -0.39
CA GLU A 21 -6.50 -4.36 -1.55
C GLU A 21 -5.83 -3.01 -1.25
N GLY A 22 -5.22 -2.41 -2.27
CA GLY A 22 -4.56 -1.13 -2.15
C GLY A 22 -4.16 -0.58 -3.50
N ARG A 23 -3.96 0.74 -3.57
CA ARG A 23 -3.53 1.45 -4.76
C ARG A 23 -2.28 2.27 -4.44
N LEU A 24 -1.33 2.31 -5.39
CA LEU A 24 -0.19 3.21 -5.31
C LEU A 24 -0.67 4.64 -5.60
N ALA A 25 -0.28 5.59 -4.78
CA ALA A 25 -0.53 7.01 -4.98
C ALA A 25 0.79 7.77 -4.94
N ALA A 26 1.07 8.56 -5.98
CA ALA A 26 2.22 9.45 -6.08
C ALA A 26 1.87 10.88 -5.65
N THR A 27 0.58 11.20 -5.56
CA THR A 27 0.08 12.53 -5.14
C THR A 27 -0.98 12.41 -4.05
N PRO A 28 -1.23 13.47 -3.27
CA PRO A 28 -2.33 13.48 -2.29
C PRO A 28 -3.71 13.24 -2.94
N GLY A 29 -3.96 13.79 -4.12
CA GLY A 29 -5.22 13.60 -4.84
C GLY A 29 -5.44 12.15 -5.27
N GLU A 30 -4.38 11.46 -5.71
CA GLU A 30 -4.45 10.02 -5.99
C GLU A 30 -4.73 9.19 -4.74
N ALA A 31 -4.20 9.60 -3.58
CA ALA A 31 -4.46 8.92 -2.31
C ALA A 31 -5.92 9.10 -1.86
N GLU A 32 -6.47 10.31 -2.02
CA GLU A 32 -7.88 10.58 -1.76
C GLU A 32 -8.79 9.76 -2.69
N GLN A 33 -8.51 9.74 -3.99
CA GLN A 33 -9.28 8.94 -4.94
C GLN A 33 -9.17 7.45 -4.63
N ALA A 34 -7.99 6.96 -4.26
CA ALA A 34 -7.81 5.57 -3.84
C ALA A 34 -8.67 5.22 -2.63
N ALA A 35 -8.75 6.09 -1.62
CA ALA A 35 -9.60 5.88 -0.46
C ALA A 35 -11.09 5.83 -0.84
N ARG A 36 -11.54 6.68 -1.78
CA ARG A 36 -12.93 6.68 -2.28
C ARG A 36 -13.28 5.40 -3.05
N ASP A 37 -12.34 4.88 -3.83
CA ASP A 37 -12.54 3.70 -4.68
C ASP A 37 -12.46 2.38 -3.89
N LEU A 38 -11.65 2.34 -2.81
CA LEU A 38 -11.41 1.13 -2.04
C LEU A 38 -12.54 0.92 -1.01
N PRO A 39 -12.99 -0.34 -0.79
CA PRO A 39 -14.06 -0.62 0.15
C PRO A 39 -13.59 -0.48 1.60
N GLY A 40 -14.55 -0.19 2.49
CA GLY A 40 -14.36 -0.23 3.94
C GLY A 40 -14.41 1.16 4.59
N PRO A 41 -14.46 1.21 5.93
CA PRO A 41 -14.55 2.49 6.65
C PRO A 41 -13.17 3.05 7.05
N VAL A 42 -12.10 2.27 6.89
CA VAL A 42 -10.75 2.62 7.38
C VAL A 42 -9.71 2.21 6.33
N TRP A 43 -8.79 3.13 6.04
CA TRP A 43 -7.66 2.93 5.13
C TRP A 43 -6.35 3.22 5.84
N VAL A 44 -5.26 2.61 5.37
CA VAL A 44 -3.90 2.83 5.91
C VAL A 44 -3.01 3.38 4.81
N VAL A 45 -2.47 4.58 5.01
CA VAL A 45 -1.51 5.21 4.10
C VAL A 45 -0.11 4.78 4.51
N LYS A 46 0.65 4.18 3.59
CA LYS A 46 1.98 3.64 3.90
C LYS A 46 3.04 4.14 2.94
N ALA A 47 4.10 4.72 3.48
CA ALA A 47 5.29 5.09 2.71
C ALA A 47 5.88 3.87 1.98
N GLN A 48 6.12 4.03 0.68
CA GLN A 48 6.72 2.98 -0.17
C GLN A 48 8.24 3.20 -0.24
N ILE A 49 8.97 2.59 0.70
CA ILE A 49 10.44 2.60 0.77
C ILE A 49 10.98 1.18 0.98
N HIS A 50 12.22 0.92 0.58
CA HIS A 50 12.90 -0.36 0.82
C HIS A 50 13.46 -0.44 2.25
N ALA A 51 12.61 -0.21 3.26
CA ALA A 51 12.98 -0.29 4.67
C ALA A 51 11.80 -0.73 5.55
N GLY A 52 12.13 -1.43 6.65
CA GLY A 52 11.20 -1.72 7.75
C GLY A 52 11.02 -0.51 8.68
N GLY A 53 10.29 -0.70 9.80
CA GLY A 53 10.20 0.33 10.87
C GLY A 53 9.35 1.56 10.54
N ARG A 54 8.70 1.61 9.37
CA ARG A 54 7.93 2.76 8.87
C ARG A 54 6.92 3.34 9.87
N GLY A 55 6.18 2.51 10.60
CA GLY A 55 5.23 2.99 11.61
C GLY A 55 5.86 3.68 12.81
N LYS A 56 7.08 3.31 13.21
CA LYS A 56 7.79 3.97 14.32
C LYS A 56 8.26 5.38 13.97
N VAL A 57 8.34 5.69 12.67
CA VAL A 57 8.83 6.98 12.15
C VAL A 57 7.71 7.78 11.46
N GLY A 58 6.44 7.42 11.67
CA GLY A 58 5.28 8.15 11.15
C GLY A 58 4.96 7.91 9.67
N GLY A 59 5.52 6.86 9.06
CA GLY A 59 5.27 6.49 7.66
C GLY A 59 4.20 5.41 7.45
N VAL A 60 3.45 5.07 8.51
CA VAL A 60 2.27 4.18 8.53
C VAL A 60 1.26 4.76 9.49
#